data_AF-A0A2C9L7I7-F1
#
_entry.id   AF-A0A2C9L7I7-F1
#
_cell.length_a   1.000
_cell.length_b   1.000
_cell.length_c   1.000
_cell.angle_alpha   90.00
_cell.angle_beta   90.00
_cell.angle_gamma   90.00
#
_symmetry.space_group_name_H-M   'P 1'
#
loop_
_entity.id
_entity.type
_entity.pdbx_description
1 polymer ?
#
loop_
_entity_poly.entity_id
_entity_poly.type
_entity_poly.pdbx_seq_one_letter_code
_entity_poly.pdbx_strand_id
1 'polypeptide(L)'
;MNVLTNISLLNNFNKFCLRLFRNLRTAPTETSFTNRSHLCGELRSHNAGENVTLCGWLQFHRLNGAFIVLRDWCGSVQLILPKNIIEEYKSLPLESVLEVKGTVSLRPQGLENKKMATGDIEVNVSELKLLNMCMSSLPFEVQSFNQVKESLRIKHRYLELRLPHLQQVLRLRSKFVMSVRDYLANKNGFVEVETPTLFRRTPGGAREFVVPTHTPGKFYSLPQSPQQFKQLLMVGALDRYFQIARCYRDEGTKPDRQPEFTQIDLEMSFVDQEGVISLIEDMLQEAWPEECGPITLPFPRLNYHEVITSYGVDKPDLRFQWKILHLKPEHFDSVQGIFQKYLTSEGLTLQVLRIPEGAKHLSNKEVEEIKTASSLKVADDSVVSTCFSSLP
;
A
#
# COMPACT_ATOMS: atom_id res chain seq x y z
N MET A 1 18.43 7.13 -9.55
CA MET A 1 17.68 6.64 -8.36
C MET A 1 16.32 6.04 -8.71
N ASN A 2 15.49 6.64 -9.59
CA ASN A 2 14.11 6.19 -9.86
C ASN A 2 13.93 4.78 -10.48
N VAL A 3 14.95 4.21 -11.13
CA VAL A 3 14.83 2.89 -11.78
C VAL A 3 15.13 1.75 -10.78
N LEU A 4 16.13 1.94 -9.91
CA LEU A 4 16.54 0.95 -8.89
C LEU A 4 15.59 0.92 -7.68
N THR A 5 14.96 2.05 -7.34
CA THR A 5 13.93 2.10 -6.28
C THR A 5 12.69 1.30 -6.65
N ASN A 6 12.25 1.31 -7.91
CA ASN A 6 11.04 0.62 -8.34
C ASN A 6 11.14 -0.92 -8.23
N ILE A 7 12.30 -1.51 -8.54
CA ILE A 7 12.49 -2.97 -8.51
C ILE A 7 12.60 -3.49 -7.06
N SER A 8 13.27 -2.77 -6.16
CA SER A 8 13.36 -3.15 -4.75
C SER A 8 12.04 -2.94 -3.99
N LEU A 9 11.27 -1.89 -4.33
CA LEU A 9 9.95 -1.63 -3.76
C LEU A 9 8.95 -2.74 -4.13
N LEU A 10 8.95 -3.22 -5.37
CA LEU A 10 8.08 -4.32 -5.81
C LEU A 10 8.42 -5.66 -5.13
N ASN A 11 9.71 -5.99 -4.98
CA ASN A 11 10.14 -7.22 -4.31
C ASN A 11 9.93 -7.16 -2.79
N ASN A 12 10.14 -6.01 -2.16
CA ASN A 12 9.80 -5.79 -0.76
C ASN A 12 8.28 -5.76 -0.56
N PHE A 13 7.49 -5.21 -1.48
CA PHE A 13 6.03 -5.25 -1.42
C PHE A 13 5.50 -6.68 -1.46
N ASN A 14 6.08 -7.57 -2.26
CA ASN A 14 5.69 -8.99 -2.27
C ASN A 14 6.07 -9.73 -0.98
N LYS A 15 7.27 -9.50 -0.42
CA LYS A 15 7.66 -10.06 0.90
C LYS A 15 6.86 -9.44 2.07
N PHE A 16 6.52 -8.16 1.96
CA PHE A 16 5.68 -7.40 2.89
C PHE A 16 4.24 -7.91 2.87
N CYS A 17 3.66 -8.11 1.68
CA CYS A 17 2.38 -8.80 1.51
C CYS A 17 2.42 -10.15 2.22
N LEU A 18 3.43 -10.99 1.95
CA LEU A 18 3.62 -12.32 2.60
C LEU A 18 3.64 -12.27 4.13
N ARG A 19 4.14 -11.19 4.75
CA ARG A 19 4.16 -11.01 6.21
C ARG A 19 2.82 -10.53 6.76
N LEU A 20 2.15 -9.61 6.05
CA LEU A 20 0.76 -9.18 6.31
C LEU A 20 -0.24 -10.34 6.26
N PHE A 21 0.01 -11.36 5.43
CA PHE A 21 -0.88 -12.53 5.27
C PHE A 21 -1.15 -13.30 6.57
N ARG A 22 -0.29 -13.20 7.60
CA ARG A 22 -0.41 -14.02 8.82
C ARG A 22 -1.25 -13.40 9.94
N ASN A 23 -1.22 -12.08 10.13
CA ASN A 23 -1.68 -11.46 11.38
C ASN A 23 -3.03 -10.70 11.30
N LEU A 24 -3.49 -10.30 10.10
CA LEU A 24 -4.82 -9.69 9.91
C LEU A 24 -6.01 -10.69 10.06
N ARG A 25 -5.76 -11.89 10.61
CA ARG A 25 -6.71 -13.01 10.65
C ARG A 25 -7.56 -13.11 11.92
N THR A 26 -7.42 -12.16 12.85
CA THR A 26 -8.24 -12.11 14.06
C THR A 26 -9.57 -11.41 13.77
N ALA A 27 -10.42 -12.07 12.98
CA ALA A 27 -11.84 -11.73 12.94
C ALA A 27 -12.53 -12.27 14.21
N PRO A 28 -13.60 -11.62 14.71
CA PRO A 28 -14.42 -12.21 15.77
C PRO A 28 -14.99 -13.55 15.28
N THR A 29 -14.91 -14.55 16.16
CA THR A 29 -15.25 -15.97 15.92
C THR A 29 -16.73 -16.23 15.61
N GLU A 30 -17.60 -15.24 15.81
CA GLU A 30 -19.03 -15.34 15.50
C GLU A 30 -19.47 -14.17 14.63
N THR A 31 -19.90 -14.49 13.41
CA THR A 31 -20.54 -13.54 12.50
C THR A 31 -22.02 -13.40 12.84
N SER A 32 -22.31 -12.74 13.96
CA SER A 32 -23.63 -12.69 14.62
C SER A 32 -24.80 -12.14 13.79
N PHE A 33 -24.53 -11.41 12.71
CA PHE A 33 -25.56 -10.81 11.85
C PHE A 33 -25.75 -11.53 10.51
N THR A 34 -25.38 -12.80 10.42
CA THR A 34 -25.37 -13.54 9.15
C THR A 34 -25.78 -15.00 9.32
N ASN A 35 -26.18 -15.66 8.23
CA ASN A 35 -26.54 -17.08 8.21
C ASN A 35 -25.32 -18.04 8.28
N ARG A 36 -24.10 -17.51 8.37
CA ARG A 36 -22.87 -18.29 8.52
C ARG A 36 -22.50 -18.35 10.00
N SER A 37 -21.98 -19.50 10.42
CA SER A 37 -21.44 -19.67 11.76
C SER A 37 -20.00 -19.16 11.84
N HIS A 38 -19.22 -19.37 10.77
CA HIS A 38 -17.79 -19.14 10.73
C HIS A 38 -17.36 -18.60 9.35
N LEU A 39 -16.20 -17.97 9.30
CA LEU A 39 -15.46 -17.65 8.09
C LEU A 39 -14.61 -18.86 7.64
N CYS A 40 -14.46 -19.02 6.34
CA CYS A 40 -13.72 -20.14 5.74
C CYS A 40 -12.26 -20.18 6.23
N GLY A 41 -11.59 -19.03 6.21
CA GLY A 41 -10.15 -18.94 6.54
C GLY A 41 -9.81 -19.00 8.03
N GLU A 42 -10.79 -18.95 8.93
CA GLU A 42 -10.54 -18.85 10.37
C GLU A 42 -10.44 -20.21 11.06
N LEU A 43 -11.05 -21.26 10.50
CA LEU A 43 -11.09 -22.61 11.08
C LEU A 43 -9.69 -23.17 11.34
N ARG A 44 -9.51 -23.83 12.49
CA ARG A 44 -8.27 -24.47 12.93
C ARG A 44 -8.56 -25.87 13.51
N SER A 45 -7.51 -26.59 13.87
CA SER A 45 -7.60 -27.93 14.46
C SER A 45 -8.43 -27.98 15.74
N HIS A 46 -8.53 -26.87 16.49
CA HIS A 46 -9.38 -26.81 17.69
C HIS A 46 -10.89 -26.84 17.37
N ASN A 47 -11.29 -26.54 16.13
CA ASN A 47 -12.69 -26.61 15.70
C ASN A 47 -13.10 -28.03 15.28
N ALA A 48 -12.22 -29.04 15.38
CA ALA A 48 -12.54 -30.40 14.96
C ALA A 48 -13.75 -30.96 15.74
N GLY A 49 -14.73 -31.50 15.01
CA GLY A 49 -16.01 -31.99 15.55
C GLY A 49 -17.14 -30.95 15.55
N GLU A 50 -16.85 -29.66 15.32
CA GLU A 50 -17.88 -28.62 15.29
C GLU A 50 -18.71 -28.69 13.99
N ASN A 51 -20.01 -28.41 14.12
CA ASN A 51 -20.89 -28.19 12.99
C ASN A 51 -20.82 -26.72 12.55
N VAL A 52 -20.56 -26.51 11.26
CA VAL A 52 -20.33 -25.18 10.70
C VAL A 52 -21.23 -24.94 9.49
N THR A 53 -21.67 -23.69 9.35
CA THR A 53 -22.30 -23.14 8.14
C THR A 53 -21.36 -22.10 7.54
N LEU A 54 -20.84 -22.38 6.34
CA LEU A 54 -19.88 -21.55 5.64
C LEU A 54 -20.50 -20.99 4.36
N CYS A 55 -20.17 -19.75 4.02
CA CYS A 55 -20.58 -19.14 2.75
C CYS A 55 -19.35 -18.55 2.05
N GLY A 56 -19.20 -18.81 0.76
CA GLY A 56 -18.04 -18.33 0.02
C GLY A 56 -18.10 -18.60 -1.48
N TRP A 57 -16.97 -18.42 -2.13
CA TRP A 57 -16.75 -18.65 -3.55
C TRP A 57 -16.01 -19.96 -3.76
N LEU A 58 -16.51 -20.77 -4.69
CA LEU A 58 -15.82 -21.96 -5.15
C LEU A 58 -14.49 -21.56 -5.82
N GLN A 59 -13.37 -21.89 -5.21
CA GLN A 59 -12.05 -21.51 -5.69
C GLN A 59 -11.46 -22.57 -6.62
N PHE A 60 -11.57 -23.85 -6.26
CA PHE A 60 -11.01 -24.97 -7.01
C PHE A 60 -11.83 -26.24 -6.86
N HIS A 61 -11.85 -27.05 -7.91
CA HIS A 61 -12.18 -28.47 -7.86
C HIS A 61 -10.91 -29.31 -7.76
N ARG A 62 -10.96 -30.42 -7.03
CA ARG A 62 -9.87 -31.39 -6.92
C ARG A 62 -10.43 -32.81 -6.94
N LEU A 63 -9.60 -33.75 -7.38
CA LEU A 63 -9.92 -35.19 -7.48
C LEU A 63 -11.32 -35.43 -8.07
N ASN A 64 -11.54 -34.92 -9.29
CA ASN A 64 -12.79 -35.06 -10.05
C ASN A 64 -14.06 -34.57 -9.30
N GLY A 65 -13.93 -33.54 -8.46
CA GLY A 65 -15.03 -32.94 -7.73
C GLY A 65 -15.29 -33.54 -6.35
N ALA A 66 -14.55 -34.58 -5.93
CA ALA A 66 -14.67 -35.15 -4.58
C ALA A 66 -14.23 -34.14 -3.49
N PHE A 67 -13.32 -33.23 -3.83
CA PHE A 67 -12.91 -32.14 -2.96
C PHE A 67 -13.09 -30.81 -3.67
N ILE A 68 -13.65 -29.85 -2.95
CA ILE A 68 -13.72 -28.46 -3.41
C ILE A 68 -13.07 -27.53 -2.39
N VAL A 69 -12.53 -26.41 -2.85
CA VAL A 69 -11.97 -25.38 -1.98
C VAL A 69 -12.93 -24.21 -1.96
N LEU A 70 -13.48 -23.90 -0.79
CA LEU A 70 -14.33 -22.73 -0.58
C LEU A 70 -13.48 -21.58 -0.04
N ARG A 71 -13.60 -20.41 -0.64
CA ARG A 71 -12.84 -19.21 -0.27
C ARG A 71 -13.80 -18.10 0.17
N ASP A 72 -13.44 -17.39 1.22
CA ASP A 72 -14.00 -16.08 1.55
C ASP A 72 -12.90 -15.03 1.66
N TRP A 73 -13.18 -13.89 2.29
CA TRP A 73 -12.19 -12.83 2.44
C TRP A 73 -11.05 -13.18 3.42
N CYS A 74 -11.33 -14.05 4.41
CA CYS A 74 -10.40 -14.39 5.49
C CYS A 74 -9.43 -15.49 5.04
N GLY A 75 -9.86 -16.36 4.11
CA GLY A 75 -9.01 -17.38 3.52
C GLY A 75 -9.83 -18.44 2.81
N SER A 76 -9.31 -19.66 2.77
CA SER A 76 -10.00 -20.79 2.15
C SER A 76 -9.90 -22.05 2.99
N VAL A 77 -10.89 -22.93 2.81
CA VAL A 77 -11.01 -24.23 3.46
C VAL A 77 -11.35 -25.31 2.45
N GLN A 78 -10.89 -26.54 2.70
CA GLN A 78 -11.23 -27.70 1.89
C GLN A 78 -12.52 -28.32 2.38
N LEU A 79 -13.40 -28.66 1.44
CA LEU A 79 -14.64 -29.36 1.67
C LEU A 79 -14.55 -30.74 1.02
N ILE A 80 -15.03 -31.77 1.71
CA ILE A 80 -15.20 -33.13 1.18
C ILE A 80 -16.66 -33.32 0.81
N LEU A 81 -16.93 -33.63 -0.46
CA LEU A 81 -18.29 -33.88 -0.92
C LEU A 81 -18.64 -35.38 -0.80
N PRO A 82 -19.81 -35.74 -0.24
CA PRO A 82 -20.27 -37.11 -0.24
C PRO A 82 -20.64 -37.56 -1.66
N LYS A 83 -20.45 -38.87 -1.94
CA LYS A 83 -20.55 -39.43 -3.31
C LYS A 83 -21.85 -39.11 -4.04
N ASN A 84 -22.95 -38.98 -3.30
CA ASN A 84 -24.28 -38.71 -3.85
C ASN A 84 -24.44 -37.29 -4.44
N ILE A 85 -23.61 -36.32 -4.04
CA ILE A 85 -23.69 -34.94 -4.54
C ILE A 85 -22.55 -34.56 -5.49
N ILE A 86 -21.50 -35.39 -5.60
CA ILE A 86 -20.32 -35.08 -6.45
C ILE A 86 -20.74 -34.79 -7.89
N GLU A 87 -21.59 -35.62 -8.48
CA GLU A 87 -22.00 -35.49 -9.89
C GLU A 87 -22.74 -34.17 -10.17
N GLU A 88 -23.50 -33.66 -9.20
CA GLU A 88 -24.24 -32.40 -9.30
C GLU A 88 -23.30 -31.19 -9.28
N TYR A 89 -22.23 -31.23 -8.48
CA TYR A 89 -21.38 -30.07 -8.21
C TYR A 89 -19.99 -30.10 -8.91
N LYS A 90 -19.54 -31.25 -9.42
CA LYS A 90 -18.19 -31.40 -10.03
C LYS A 90 -17.94 -30.50 -11.24
N SER A 91 -18.98 -30.09 -11.95
CA SER A 91 -18.91 -29.25 -13.15
C SER A 91 -19.27 -27.80 -12.88
N LEU A 92 -19.52 -27.44 -11.61
CA LEU A 92 -19.91 -26.08 -11.25
C LEU A 92 -18.79 -25.10 -11.64
N PRO A 93 -19.10 -23.99 -12.35
CA PRO A 93 -18.11 -22.98 -12.67
C PRO A 93 -17.41 -22.45 -11.42
N LEU A 94 -16.09 -22.23 -11.52
CA LEU A 94 -15.34 -21.54 -10.46
C LEU A 94 -15.94 -20.17 -10.19
N GLU A 95 -15.70 -19.63 -9.00
CA GLU A 95 -16.25 -18.38 -8.49
C GLU A 95 -17.78 -18.37 -8.34
N SER A 96 -18.45 -19.52 -8.44
CA SER A 96 -19.85 -19.68 -8.02
C SER A 96 -19.97 -19.52 -6.50
N VAL A 97 -21.09 -18.98 -6.04
CA VAL A 97 -21.35 -18.66 -4.62
C VAL A 97 -22.09 -19.82 -3.97
N LEU A 98 -21.53 -20.34 -2.89
CA LEU A 98 -22.02 -21.52 -2.19
C LEU A 98 -22.32 -21.21 -0.73
N GLU A 99 -23.34 -21.88 -0.20
CA GLU A 99 -23.58 -22.07 1.23
C GLU A 99 -23.39 -23.57 1.54
N VAL A 100 -22.65 -23.86 2.60
CA VAL A 100 -22.23 -25.22 2.94
C VAL A 100 -22.45 -25.44 4.42
N LYS A 101 -23.17 -26.50 4.77
CA LYS A 101 -23.22 -27.03 6.13
C LYS A 101 -22.42 -28.32 6.20
N GLY A 102 -21.69 -28.50 7.29
CA GLY A 102 -20.90 -29.70 7.49
C GLY A 102 -20.22 -29.74 8.85
N THR A 103 -19.45 -30.80 9.06
CA THR A 103 -18.69 -31.02 10.30
C THR A 103 -17.20 -30.93 10.03
N VAL A 104 -16.49 -30.16 10.84
CA VAL A 104 -15.03 -30.03 10.73
C VAL A 104 -14.36 -31.33 11.16
N SER A 105 -13.41 -31.82 10.36
CA SER A 105 -12.55 -32.96 10.70
C SER A 105 -11.09 -32.62 10.51
N LEU A 106 -10.22 -33.30 11.27
CA LEU A 106 -8.80 -33.31 10.99
C LEU A 106 -8.55 -34.03 9.66
N ARG A 107 -7.56 -33.55 8.90
CA ARG A 107 -7.10 -34.30 7.74
C ARG A 107 -6.39 -35.58 8.18
N PRO A 108 -6.40 -36.63 7.35
CA PRO A 108 -5.58 -37.81 7.62
C PRO A 108 -4.11 -37.45 7.75
N GLN A 109 -3.41 -38.17 8.63
CA GLN A 109 -1.99 -37.95 8.89
C GLN A 109 -1.17 -38.02 7.59
N GLY A 110 -0.36 -36.99 7.33
CA GLY A 110 0.46 -36.87 6.13
C GLY A 110 -0.22 -36.16 4.95
N LEU A 111 -1.51 -35.82 5.06
CA LEU A 111 -2.26 -35.04 4.05
C LEU A 111 -2.49 -33.58 4.45
N GLU A 112 -1.82 -33.11 5.50
CA GLU A 112 -1.87 -31.73 5.96
C GLU A 112 -1.22 -30.78 4.94
N ASN A 113 -1.90 -29.68 4.64
CA ASN A 113 -1.39 -28.67 3.71
C ASN A 113 -0.74 -27.50 4.44
N LYS A 114 0.58 -27.59 4.65
CA LYS A 114 1.37 -26.53 5.32
C LYS A 114 1.33 -25.14 4.64
N LYS A 115 0.83 -25.06 3.40
CA LYS A 115 0.65 -23.78 2.67
C LYS A 115 -0.68 -23.10 2.97
N MET A 116 -1.63 -23.79 3.61
CA MET A 116 -2.95 -23.27 3.96
C MET A 116 -3.09 -23.11 5.47
N ALA A 117 -3.79 -22.04 5.89
CA ALA A 117 -4.11 -21.78 7.29
C ALA A 117 -4.95 -22.89 7.93
N THR A 118 -5.92 -23.37 7.16
CA THR A 118 -6.83 -24.47 7.49
C THR A 118 -6.23 -25.80 7.02
N GLY A 119 -4.91 -25.87 6.87
CA GLY A 119 -4.21 -26.97 6.21
C GLY A 119 -4.31 -28.29 6.95
N ASP A 120 -4.57 -28.24 8.24
CA ASP A 120 -4.66 -29.40 9.13
C ASP A 120 -6.10 -29.95 9.23
N ILE A 121 -7.07 -29.23 8.67
CA ILE A 121 -8.51 -29.57 8.72
C ILE A 121 -9.16 -29.62 7.34
N GLU A 122 -10.36 -30.19 7.31
CA GLU A 122 -11.30 -30.18 6.21
C GLU A 122 -12.73 -30.25 6.76
N VAL A 123 -13.73 -29.99 5.92
CA VAL A 123 -15.14 -30.01 6.33
C VAL A 123 -15.88 -31.10 5.55
N ASN A 124 -16.47 -32.05 6.26
CA ASN A 124 -17.34 -33.07 5.68
C ASN A 124 -18.71 -32.45 5.41
N VAL A 125 -19.06 -32.32 4.13
CA VAL A 125 -20.28 -31.63 3.72
C VAL A 125 -21.50 -32.50 3.99
N SER A 126 -22.46 -31.97 4.74
CA SER A 126 -23.78 -32.56 4.95
C SER A 126 -24.84 -31.96 4.03
N GLU A 127 -24.75 -30.66 3.76
CA GLU A 127 -25.66 -29.93 2.87
C GLU A 127 -24.85 -28.90 2.08
N LEU A 128 -25.09 -28.82 0.77
CA LEU A 128 -24.47 -27.82 -0.10
C LEU A 128 -25.55 -27.18 -0.95
N LYS A 129 -25.57 -25.85 -0.95
CA LYS A 129 -26.55 -25.04 -1.65
C LYS A 129 -25.84 -24.06 -2.56
N LEU A 130 -26.19 -24.09 -3.84
CA LEU A 130 -25.80 -23.07 -4.80
C LEU A 130 -26.61 -21.80 -4.55
N LEU A 131 -25.97 -20.73 -4.07
CA LEU A 131 -26.61 -19.43 -3.88
C LEU A 131 -26.66 -18.64 -5.18
N ASN A 132 -25.58 -18.67 -5.95
CA ASN A 132 -25.51 -18.01 -7.25
C ASN A 132 -24.49 -18.69 -8.16
N MET A 133 -24.89 -19.01 -9.38
CA MET A 133 -24.01 -19.62 -10.37
C MET A 133 -23.15 -18.55 -11.07
N CYS A 134 -21.85 -18.80 -11.18
CA CYS A 134 -20.96 -17.96 -11.97
C CYS A 134 -21.04 -18.32 -13.46
N MET A 135 -20.73 -17.35 -14.32
CA MET A 135 -20.51 -17.62 -15.74
C MET A 135 -19.34 -18.60 -15.93
N SER A 136 -19.45 -19.47 -16.93
CA SER A 136 -18.43 -20.47 -17.26
C SER A 136 -17.11 -19.86 -17.78
N SER A 137 -17.16 -18.63 -18.31
CA SER A 137 -16.00 -17.89 -18.78
C SER A 137 -15.91 -16.54 -18.07
N LEU A 138 -14.84 -16.35 -17.29
CA LEU A 138 -14.53 -15.10 -16.61
C LEU A 138 -13.53 -14.27 -17.43
N PRO A 139 -13.56 -12.92 -17.35
CA PRO A 139 -12.59 -12.05 -18.00
C PRO A 139 -11.14 -12.38 -17.66
N PHE A 140 -10.89 -12.85 -16.44
CA PHE A 140 -9.65 -13.45 -15.98
C PHE A 140 -9.91 -14.31 -14.75
N GLU A 141 -9.02 -15.27 -14.48
CA GLU A 141 -9.15 -16.11 -13.28
C GLU A 141 -8.66 -15.37 -12.02
N VAL A 142 -9.38 -15.56 -10.92
CA VAL A 142 -9.07 -14.95 -9.61
C VAL A 142 -7.95 -15.75 -8.92
N GLN A 143 -6.75 -15.73 -9.51
CA GLN A 143 -5.57 -16.43 -9.03
C GLN A 143 -4.36 -15.49 -8.93
N SER A 144 -3.53 -15.68 -7.91
CA SER A 144 -2.44 -14.75 -7.56
C SER A 144 -1.26 -14.75 -8.55
N PHE A 145 -1.14 -15.77 -9.41
CA PHE A 145 -0.01 -15.94 -10.33
C PHE A 145 -0.32 -15.50 -11.77
N ASN A 146 -1.55 -15.08 -12.06
CA ASN A 146 -1.93 -14.66 -13.40
C ASN A 146 -1.47 -13.22 -13.68
N GLN A 147 -0.58 -13.06 -14.67
CA GLN A 147 -0.14 -11.75 -15.16
C GLN A 147 -1.22 -11.13 -16.07
N VAL A 148 -2.33 -10.70 -15.45
CA VAL A 148 -3.41 -10.01 -16.16
C VAL A 148 -3.04 -8.55 -16.37
N LYS A 149 -3.22 -8.05 -17.59
CA LYS A 149 -3.01 -6.63 -17.92
C LYS A 149 -3.82 -5.73 -16.99
N GLU A 150 -3.19 -4.67 -16.50
CA GLU A 150 -3.80 -3.72 -15.57
C GLU A 150 -5.12 -3.13 -16.09
N SER A 151 -5.20 -2.80 -17.37
CA SER A 151 -6.43 -2.27 -17.99
C SER A 151 -7.63 -3.20 -17.82
N LEU A 152 -7.41 -4.52 -17.96
CA LEU A 152 -8.48 -5.52 -17.78
C LEU A 152 -8.83 -5.70 -16.29
N ARG A 153 -7.81 -5.65 -15.42
CA ARG A 153 -7.98 -5.68 -13.96
C ARG A 153 -8.83 -4.52 -13.46
N ILE A 154 -8.54 -3.30 -13.90
CA ILE A 154 -9.32 -2.09 -13.57
C ILE A 154 -10.74 -2.18 -14.14
N LYS A 155 -10.91 -2.63 -15.39
CA LYS A 155 -12.23 -2.79 -16.01
C LYS A 155 -13.14 -3.74 -15.22
N HIS A 156 -12.56 -4.81 -14.67
CA HIS A 156 -13.29 -5.80 -13.86
C HIS A 156 -12.81 -5.78 -12.40
N ARG A 157 -12.63 -4.58 -11.84
CA ARG A 157 -12.05 -4.41 -10.50
C ARG A 157 -12.80 -5.19 -9.42
N TYR A 158 -14.11 -5.38 -9.56
CA TYR A 158 -14.92 -6.20 -8.65
C TYR A 158 -14.46 -7.67 -8.56
N LEU A 159 -13.88 -8.25 -9.61
CA LEU A 159 -13.27 -9.58 -9.57
C LEU A 159 -11.89 -9.52 -8.91
N GLU A 160 -11.09 -8.54 -9.28
CA GLU A 160 -9.74 -8.38 -8.74
C GLU A 160 -9.76 -8.16 -7.23
N LEU A 161 -10.75 -7.43 -6.71
CA LEU A 161 -10.96 -7.20 -5.29
C LEU A 161 -11.15 -8.50 -4.49
N ARG A 162 -11.45 -9.63 -5.12
CA ARG A 162 -11.51 -10.94 -4.46
C ARG A 162 -10.12 -11.53 -4.19
N LEU A 163 -9.06 -11.00 -4.81
CA LEU A 163 -7.70 -11.45 -4.56
C LEU A 163 -7.29 -11.11 -3.11
N PRO A 164 -6.67 -12.07 -2.39
CA PRO A 164 -6.32 -11.89 -0.99
C PRO A 164 -5.49 -10.62 -0.69
N HIS A 165 -4.56 -10.26 -1.58
CA HIS A 165 -3.69 -9.09 -1.38
C HIS A 165 -4.49 -7.77 -1.40
N LEU A 166 -5.50 -7.62 -2.28
CA LEU A 166 -6.34 -6.43 -2.30
C LEU A 166 -7.29 -6.36 -1.11
N GLN A 167 -7.84 -7.51 -0.69
CA GLN A 167 -8.63 -7.59 0.55
C GLN A 167 -7.82 -7.08 1.75
N GLN A 168 -6.56 -7.50 1.86
CA GLN A 168 -5.66 -7.07 2.93
C GLN A 168 -5.36 -5.58 2.87
N VAL A 169 -5.00 -5.04 1.71
CA VAL A 169 -4.70 -3.61 1.55
C VAL A 169 -5.89 -2.74 1.98
N LEU A 170 -7.11 -3.10 1.58
CA LEU A 170 -8.30 -2.35 1.96
C LEU A 170 -8.64 -2.45 3.44
N ARG A 171 -8.49 -3.64 4.04
CA ARG A 171 -8.72 -3.84 5.48
C ARG A 171 -7.67 -3.16 6.33
N LEU A 172 -6.40 -3.21 5.90
CA LEU A 172 -5.29 -2.48 6.52
C LEU A 172 -5.59 -0.98 6.52
N ARG A 173 -5.97 -0.43 5.36
CA ARG A 173 -6.40 0.98 5.25
C ARG A 173 -7.54 1.30 6.21
N SER A 174 -8.56 0.44 6.31
CA SER A 174 -9.69 0.63 7.22
C SER A 174 -9.25 0.66 8.68
N LYS A 175 -8.45 -0.33 9.11
CA LYS A 175 -7.91 -0.43 10.48
C LYS A 175 -7.03 0.77 10.82
N PHE A 176 -6.13 1.16 9.91
CA PHE A 176 -5.26 2.32 10.06
C PHE A 176 -6.07 3.60 10.28
N VAL A 177 -7.03 3.88 9.40
CA VAL A 177 -7.87 5.09 9.50
C VAL A 177 -8.71 5.08 10.78
N MET A 178 -9.21 3.93 11.21
CA MET A 178 -9.93 3.81 12.47
C MET A 178 -9.03 4.08 13.68
N SER A 179 -7.79 3.58 13.67
CA SER A 179 -6.82 3.87 14.74
C SER A 179 -6.47 5.36 14.79
N VAL A 180 -6.29 6.01 13.63
CA VAL A 180 -6.14 7.47 13.55
C VAL A 180 -7.31 8.21 14.17
N ARG A 181 -8.56 7.79 13.86
CA ARG A 181 -9.76 8.37 14.48
C ARG A 181 -9.77 8.21 15.99
N ASP A 182 -9.48 7.02 16.50
CA ASP A 182 -9.43 6.75 17.93
C ASP A 182 -8.38 7.62 18.63
N TYR A 183 -7.18 7.69 18.06
CA TYR A 183 -6.10 8.51 18.59
C TYR A 183 -6.45 10.00 18.63
N LEU A 184 -6.98 10.56 17.53
CA LEU A 184 -7.30 11.98 17.47
C LEU A 184 -8.53 12.33 18.32
N ALA A 185 -9.65 11.63 18.12
CA ALA A 185 -10.90 11.96 18.77
C ALA A 185 -10.94 11.54 20.24
N ASN A 186 -10.63 10.27 20.53
CA ASN A 186 -10.83 9.71 21.87
C ASN A 186 -9.65 9.99 22.80
N LYS A 187 -8.41 9.97 22.29
CA LYS A 187 -7.22 10.19 23.13
C LYS A 187 -6.77 11.65 23.20
N ASN A 188 -6.97 12.44 22.14
CA ASN A 188 -6.44 13.80 22.05
C ASN A 188 -7.49 14.91 21.94
N GLY A 189 -8.79 14.57 22.03
CA GLY A 189 -9.89 15.54 22.11
C GLY A 189 -10.12 16.34 20.82
N PHE A 190 -9.71 15.81 19.67
CA PHE A 190 -10.04 16.42 18.38
C PHE A 190 -11.50 16.17 18.00
N VAL A 191 -12.09 17.10 17.25
CA VAL A 191 -13.46 16.96 16.72
C VAL A 191 -13.42 16.65 15.22
N GLU A 192 -14.04 15.54 14.81
CA GLU A 192 -14.21 15.21 13.38
C GLU A 192 -15.30 16.12 12.80
N VAL A 193 -14.94 17.07 11.94
CA VAL A 193 -15.91 17.99 11.31
C VAL A 193 -15.88 17.81 9.81
N GLU A 194 -17.05 17.56 9.21
CA GLU A 194 -17.16 17.49 7.75
C GLU A 194 -17.23 18.89 7.14
N THR A 195 -16.34 19.17 6.18
CA THR A 195 -16.34 20.43 5.44
C THR A 195 -16.93 20.27 4.03
N PRO A 196 -17.63 21.29 3.48
CA PRO A 196 -18.24 21.22 2.15
C PRO A 196 -17.28 20.92 0.99
N THR A 197 -17.72 20.05 0.06
CA THR A 197 -16.98 19.73 -1.17
C THR A 197 -17.32 20.67 -2.34
N LEU A 198 -18.54 21.20 -2.41
CA LEU A 198 -18.89 22.19 -3.43
C LEU A 198 -18.59 23.57 -2.88
N PHE A 199 -17.46 24.15 -3.30
CA PHE A 199 -16.98 25.41 -2.76
C PHE A 199 -16.67 26.44 -3.85
N ARG A 200 -16.30 27.65 -3.44
CA ARG A 200 -15.78 28.65 -4.37
C ARG A 200 -14.32 28.33 -4.70
N ARG A 201 -13.89 28.72 -5.90
CA ARG A 201 -12.48 28.66 -6.30
C ARG A 201 -11.60 29.43 -5.32
N THR A 202 -10.47 28.84 -4.96
CA THR A 202 -9.41 29.50 -4.20
C THR A 202 -8.23 29.83 -5.11
N PRO A 203 -7.73 31.08 -5.14
CA PRO A 203 -6.55 31.40 -5.93
C PRO A 203 -5.30 30.75 -5.31
N GLY A 204 -4.45 30.17 -6.16
CA GLY A 204 -3.22 29.46 -5.76
C GLY A 204 -3.32 27.93 -5.86
N GLY A 205 -2.17 27.26 -5.86
CA GLY A 205 -2.09 25.79 -5.87
C GLY A 205 -2.29 25.15 -7.26
N ALA A 206 -2.87 23.95 -7.25
CA ALA A 206 -3.14 23.13 -8.44
C ALA A 206 -4.34 23.66 -9.22
N ARG A 207 -4.58 23.11 -10.42
CA ARG A 207 -5.83 23.34 -11.14
C ARG A 207 -6.97 22.59 -10.44
N GLU A 208 -8.13 23.24 -10.37
CA GLU A 208 -9.33 22.72 -9.66
C GLU A 208 -10.36 22.19 -10.66
N PHE A 209 -11.05 21.11 -10.29
CA PHE A 209 -12.22 20.66 -11.02
C PHE A 209 -13.38 21.64 -10.82
N VAL A 210 -14.19 21.80 -11.88
CA VAL A 210 -15.31 22.72 -11.91
C VAL A 210 -16.62 21.94 -12.02
N VAL A 211 -17.62 22.31 -11.22
CA VAL A 211 -18.96 21.72 -11.23
C VAL A 211 -19.98 22.79 -11.63
N PRO A 212 -20.57 22.71 -12.83
CA PRO A 212 -21.62 23.65 -13.25
C PRO A 212 -22.83 23.62 -12.33
N THR A 213 -23.42 24.78 -12.09
CA THR A 213 -24.70 24.87 -11.38
C THR A 213 -25.86 24.96 -12.36
N HIS A 214 -27.09 24.77 -11.87
CA HIS A 214 -28.30 25.04 -12.66
C HIS A 214 -28.48 26.54 -12.98
N THR A 215 -27.81 27.43 -12.24
CA THR A 215 -27.85 28.88 -12.51
C THR A 215 -26.81 29.20 -13.59
N PRO A 216 -27.22 29.76 -14.75
CA PRO A 216 -26.29 30.08 -15.82
C PRO A 216 -25.15 31.01 -15.36
N GLY A 217 -23.93 30.72 -15.80
CA GLY A 217 -22.74 31.50 -15.48
C GLY A 217 -22.15 31.27 -14.07
N LYS A 218 -22.75 30.41 -13.25
CA LYS A 218 -22.23 30.05 -11.91
C LYS A 218 -21.72 28.62 -11.86
N PHE A 219 -20.59 28.44 -11.18
CA PHE A 219 -19.90 27.17 -11.03
C PHE A 219 -19.36 27.02 -9.60
N TYR A 220 -19.34 25.79 -9.10
CA TYR A 220 -18.55 25.41 -7.94
C TYR A 220 -17.17 24.91 -8.38
N SER A 221 -16.25 24.86 -7.44
CA SER A 221 -14.96 24.20 -7.59
C SER A 221 -14.78 23.16 -6.48
N LEU A 222 -14.20 22.00 -6.84
CA LEU A 222 -13.88 20.96 -5.87
C LEU A 222 -12.58 21.33 -5.12
N PRO A 223 -12.53 21.17 -3.78
CA PRO A 223 -11.41 21.62 -2.98
C PRO A 223 -10.17 20.75 -3.18
N GLN A 224 -9.01 21.41 -3.22
CA GLN A 224 -7.71 20.74 -3.21
C GLN A 224 -7.33 20.19 -1.83
N SER A 225 -7.89 20.81 -0.79
CA SER A 225 -7.84 20.43 0.64
C SER A 225 -8.87 21.27 1.42
N PRO A 226 -9.25 20.91 2.65
CA PRO A 226 -10.11 21.71 3.52
C PRO A 226 -9.45 22.98 4.12
N GLN A 227 -8.32 23.45 3.57
CA GLN A 227 -7.48 24.51 4.14
C GLN A 227 -8.24 25.77 4.58
N GLN A 228 -9.20 26.25 3.78
CA GLN A 228 -9.97 27.45 4.13
C GLN A 228 -10.92 27.19 5.31
N PHE A 229 -11.52 26.00 5.37
CA PHE A 229 -12.48 25.65 6.40
C PHE A 229 -11.80 25.38 7.73
N LYS A 230 -10.69 24.66 7.75
CA LYS A 230 -9.97 24.38 9.01
C LYS A 230 -9.51 25.66 9.71
N GLN A 231 -9.10 26.67 8.95
CA GLN A 231 -8.78 27.99 9.50
C GLN A 231 -10.01 28.69 10.12
N LEU A 232 -11.16 28.65 9.44
CA LEU A 232 -12.42 29.18 9.97
C LEU A 232 -12.85 28.45 11.25
N LEU A 233 -12.65 27.14 11.33
CA LEU A 233 -12.97 26.33 12.51
C LEU A 233 -12.09 26.70 13.70
N MET A 234 -10.81 27.02 13.49
CA MET A 234 -9.94 27.54 14.56
C MET A 234 -10.42 28.91 15.04
N VAL A 235 -10.78 29.82 14.12
CA VAL A 235 -11.38 31.13 14.49
C VAL A 235 -12.71 30.94 15.24
N GLY A 236 -13.48 29.91 14.87
CA GLY A 236 -14.72 29.50 15.54
C GLY A 236 -14.53 28.83 16.90
N ALA A 237 -13.31 28.86 17.47
CA ALA A 237 -12.98 28.31 18.78
C ALA A 237 -13.20 26.79 18.93
N LEU A 238 -13.04 26.03 17.84
CA LEU A 238 -13.07 24.56 17.91
C LEU A 238 -11.84 23.96 18.60
N ASP A 239 -10.75 24.73 18.71
CA ASP A 239 -9.45 24.39 19.30
C ASP A 239 -8.67 23.26 18.59
N ARG A 240 -9.31 22.11 18.32
CA ARG A 240 -8.70 20.94 17.68
C ARG A 240 -9.66 20.30 16.68
N TYR A 241 -9.27 20.34 15.41
CA TYR A 241 -10.05 19.86 14.28
C TYR A 241 -9.34 18.72 13.56
N PHE A 242 -10.08 17.73 13.11
CA PHE A 242 -9.60 16.82 12.08
C PHE A 242 -10.70 16.38 11.12
N GLN A 243 -10.29 15.86 9.95
CA GLN A 243 -11.19 15.27 8.97
C GLN A 243 -10.44 14.26 8.09
N ILE A 244 -11.09 13.14 7.77
CA ILE A 244 -10.67 12.25 6.70
C ILE A 244 -11.27 12.75 5.38
N ALA A 245 -10.66 13.77 4.79
CA ALA A 245 -11.22 14.55 3.69
C ALA A 245 -10.95 13.96 2.29
N ARG A 246 -11.93 14.05 1.39
CA ARG A 246 -11.73 13.84 -0.06
C ARG A 246 -11.21 15.12 -0.70
N CYS A 247 -10.15 14.99 -1.46
CA CYS A 247 -9.44 16.11 -2.09
C CYS A 247 -9.29 15.85 -3.59
N TYR A 248 -9.33 16.93 -4.37
CA TYR A 248 -9.41 16.86 -5.83
C TYR A 248 -8.36 17.78 -6.48
N ARG A 249 -7.62 17.26 -7.46
CA ARG A 249 -6.62 18.02 -8.24
C ARG A 249 -6.71 17.67 -9.72
N ASP A 250 -6.97 18.67 -10.56
CA ASP A 250 -7.01 18.53 -12.01
C ASP A 250 -5.59 18.65 -12.61
N GLU A 251 -4.72 17.71 -12.21
CA GLU A 251 -3.35 17.59 -12.71
C GLU A 251 -3.18 16.31 -13.54
N GLY A 252 -2.11 16.27 -14.35
CA GLY A 252 -1.71 15.05 -15.04
C GLY A 252 -1.45 13.91 -14.06
N THR A 253 -1.77 12.68 -14.48
CA THR A 253 -1.59 11.49 -13.65
C THR A 253 -0.12 11.11 -13.53
N LYS A 254 0.28 10.71 -12.32
CA LYS A 254 1.58 10.07 -12.03
C LYS A 254 1.32 8.73 -11.34
N PRO A 255 2.28 7.79 -11.30
CA PRO A 255 2.09 6.51 -10.63
C PRO A 255 1.63 6.62 -9.17
N ASP A 256 2.02 7.70 -8.49
CA ASP A 256 1.69 8.02 -7.09
C ASP A 256 0.59 9.08 -6.93
N ARG A 257 -0.07 9.53 -8.01
CA ARG A 257 -1.04 10.63 -7.98
C ARG A 257 -2.32 10.30 -8.74
N GLN A 258 -3.43 10.36 -8.03
CA GLN A 258 -4.78 10.26 -8.57
C GLN A 258 -5.48 11.63 -8.47
N PRO A 259 -6.38 11.96 -9.41
CA PRO A 259 -7.11 13.23 -9.39
C PRO A 259 -8.02 13.37 -8.17
N GLU A 260 -8.49 12.25 -7.62
CA GLU A 260 -9.20 12.17 -6.35
C GLU A 260 -8.38 11.35 -5.36
N PHE A 261 -8.17 11.89 -4.16
CA PHE A 261 -7.44 11.22 -3.09
C PHE A 261 -8.00 11.59 -1.72
N THR A 262 -7.54 10.88 -0.69
CA THR A 262 -7.97 11.10 0.70
C THR A 262 -6.82 11.67 1.51
N GLN A 263 -7.08 12.68 2.32
CA GLN A 263 -6.15 13.25 3.28
C GLN A 263 -6.66 13.02 4.70
N ILE A 264 -5.73 12.89 5.65
CA ILE A 264 -5.98 13.14 7.07
C ILE A 264 -5.63 14.62 7.24
N ASP A 265 -6.64 15.47 7.29
CA ASP A 265 -6.47 16.90 7.52
C ASP A 265 -6.72 17.19 9.00
N LEU A 266 -5.87 18.02 9.60
CA LEU A 266 -6.03 18.44 10.99
C LEU A 266 -5.50 19.85 11.19
N GLU A 267 -5.97 20.49 12.26
CA GLU A 267 -5.58 21.83 12.67
C GLU A 267 -5.73 21.96 14.19
N MET A 268 -4.86 22.75 14.81
CA MET A 268 -4.82 22.99 16.26
C MET A 268 -4.62 24.48 16.55
N SER A 269 -5.30 25.00 17.57
CA SER A 269 -5.11 26.35 18.09
C SER A 269 -4.05 26.37 19.18
N PHE A 270 -3.40 27.54 19.38
CA PHE A 270 -2.45 27.79 20.47
C PHE A 270 -1.29 26.78 20.60
N VAL A 271 -0.86 26.21 19.48
CA VAL A 271 0.24 25.24 19.42
C VAL A 271 1.39 25.81 18.59
N ASP A 272 2.62 25.38 18.89
CA ASP A 272 3.78 25.66 18.06
C ASP A 272 4.07 24.51 17.08
N GLN A 273 5.13 24.66 16.29
CA GLN A 273 5.53 23.64 15.33
C GLN A 273 5.86 22.30 16.00
N GLU A 274 6.49 22.33 17.17
CA GLU A 274 6.94 21.16 17.90
C GLU A 274 5.77 20.31 18.39
N GLY A 275 4.75 20.95 18.97
CA GLY A 275 3.54 20.27 19.41
C GLY A 275 2.81 19.55 18.27
N VAL A 276 2.73 20.16 17.08
CA VAL A 276 2.11 19.52 15.91
C VAL A 276 2.95 18.32 15.43
N ILE A 277 4.28 18.45 15.37
CA ILE A 277 5.16 17.34 14.95
C ILE A 277 5.03 16.16 15.91
N SER A 278 5.11 16.39 17.21
CA SER A 278 5.00 15.33 18.23
C SER A 278 3.65 14.64 18.17
N LEU A 279 2.54 15.38 17.98
CA LEU A 279 1.22 14.78 17.79
C LEU A 279 1.20 13.82 16.60
N ILE A 280 1.78 14.21 15.46
CA ILE A 280 1.83 13.37 14.25
C ILE A 280 2.71 12.14 14.46
N GLU A 281 3.85 12.29 15.12
CA GLU A 281 4.76 11.21 15.48
C GLU A 281 4.05 10.15 16.34
N ASP A 282 3.39 10.59 17.41
CA ASP A 282 2.64 9.72 18.32
C ASP A 282 1.41 9.09 17.63
N MET A 283 0.69 9.86 16.79
CA MET A 283 -0.42 9.34 15.99
C MET A 283 0.05 8.22 15.06
N LEU A 284 1.19 8.42 14.39
CA LEU A 284 1.74 7.40 13.52
C LEU A 284 2.20 6.19 14.31
N GLN A 285 2.79 6.34 15.49
CA GLN A 285 3.19 5.22 16.34
C GLN A 285 2.00 4.39 16.82
N GLU A 286 0.90 5.03 17.22
CA GLU A 286 -0.33 4.35 17.62
C GLU A 286 -1.05 3.66 16.45
N ALA A 287 -1.13 4.34 15.30
CA ALA A 287 -1.81 3.80 14.12
C ALA A 287 -0.94 2.84 13.30
N TRP A 288 0.36 2.74 13.58
CA TRP A 288 1.29 1.96 12.78
C TRP A 288 0.88 0.48 12.78
N PRO A 289 0.73 -0.15 11.61
CA PRO A 289 0.43 -1.58 11.58
C PRO A 289 1.58 -2.39 12.17
N GLU A 290 1.31 -3.22 13.17
CA GLU A 290 2.30 -4.10 13.79
C GLU A 290 3.05 -4.97 12.75
N GLU A 291 2.35 -5.36 11.68
CA GLU A 291 2.90 -6.17 10.59
C GLU A 291 4.01 -5.47 9.81
N CYS A 292 4.06 -4.13 9.85
CA CYS A 292 5.08 -3.31 9.24
C CYS A 292 6.38 -3.24 10.06
N GLY A 293 6.39 -3.77 11.28
CA GLY A 293 7.50 -3.64 12.23
C GLY A 293 7.46 -2.30 12.99
N PRO A 294 8.29 -2.14 14.03
CA PRO A 294 8.25 -0.97 14.90
C PRO A 294 8.77 0.28 14.18
N ILE A 295 8.26 1.44 14.61
CA ILE A 295 8.84 2.75 14.30
C ILE A 295 9.41 3.37 15.57
N THR A 296 10.51 4.11 15.42
CA THR A 296 11.23 4.72 16.53
C THR A 296 10.99 6.22 16.53
N LEU A 297 10.58 6.75 17.69
CA LEU A 297 10.41 8.17 17.94
C LEU A 297 11.58 8.74 18.76
N PRO A 298 11.88 10.05 18.65
CA PRO A 298 11.33 10.99 17.67
C PRO A 298 11.89 10.73 16.26
N PHE A 299 11.19 11.17 15.22
CA PHE A 299 11.69 11.02 13.86
C PHE A 299 12.88 11.95 13.61
N PRO A 300 13.86 11.54 12.76
CA PRO A 300 14.98 12.39 12.41
C PRO A 300 14.51 13.68 11.73
N ARG A 301 14.97 14.82 12.25
CA ARG A 301 14.68 16.14 11.71
C ARG A 301 15.85 16.61 10.85
N LEU A 302 15.55 16.96 9.61
CA LEU A 302 16.56 17.40 8.65
C LEU A 302 16.20 18.78 8.12
N ASN A 303 17.20 19.66 8.03
CA ASN A 303 16.99 20.97 7.44
C ASN A 303 16.82 20.86 5.92
N TYR A 304 15.87 21.59 5.35
CA TYR A 304 15.62 21.60 3.91
C TYR A 304 16.89 21.86 3.07
N HIS A 305 17.70 22.85 3.46
CA HIS A 305 18.91 23.20 2.73
C HIS A 305 19.95 22.07 2.76
N GLU A 306 20.14 21.46 3.92
CA GLU A 306 21.03 20.29 4.08
C GLU A 306 20.55 19.09 3.26
N VAL A 307 19.24 18.86 3.23
CA VAL A 307 18.61 17.76 2.49
C VAL A 307 18.77 17.95 0.98
N ILE A 308 18.44 19.12 0.46
CA ILE A 308 18.64 19.43 -0.97
C ILE A 308 20.12 19.34 -1.33
N THR A 309 21.00 19.84 -0.48
CA THR A 309 22.46 19.81 -0.73
C THR A 309 23.02 18.40 -0.69
N SER A 310 22.57 17.56 0.24
CA SER A 310 23.11 16.21 0.49
C SER A 310 22.41 15.10 -0.31
N TYR A 311 21.18 15.31 -0.78
CA TYR A 311 20.37 14.27 -1.45
C TYR A 311 19.76 14.74 -2.77
N GLY A 312 19.71 16.04 -3.05
CA GLY A 312 19.12 16.58 -4.28
C GLY A 312 17.59 16.52 -4.34
N VAL A 313 16.93 16.14 -3.24
CA VAL A 313 15.47 15.99 -3.14
C VAL A 313 15.02 16.26 -1.71
N ASP A 314 13.88 16.93 -1.54
CA ASP A 314 13.26 17.31 -0.26
C ASP A 314 12.64 16.16 0.53
N LYS A 315 12.56 14.97 -0.09
CA LYS A 315 12.04 13.72 0.48
C LYS A 315 13.06 12.58 0.30
N PRO A 316 14.22 12.65 0.96
CA PRO A 316 15.30 11.69 0.77
C PRO A 316 14.91 10.31 1.31
N ASP A 317 15.40 9.26 0.64
CA ASP A 317 15.24 7.89 1.13
C ASP A 317 16.39 7.54 2.07
N LEU A 318 16.17 7.73 3.38
CA LEU A 318 17.17 7.53 4.43
C LEU A 318 17.58 6.07 4.64
N ARG A 319 16.93 5.11 3.96
CA ARG A 319 17.38 3.71 3.94
C ARG A 319 18.70 3.56 3.18
N PHE A 320 18.98 4.49 2.25
CA PHE A 320 20.25 4.58 1.55
C PHE A 320 21.12 5.66 2.22
N GLN A 321 22.31 5.27 2.66
CA GLN A 321 23.27 6.20 3.27
C GLN A 321 24.06 7.04 2.24
N TRP A 322 23.62 7.05 0.99
CA TRP A 322 24.33 7.71 -0.10
C TRP A 322 24.04 9.21 -0.08
N LYS A 323 25.09 10.01 0.00
CA LYS A 323 25.03 11.47 -0.02
C LYS A 323 25.76 12.03 -1.24
N ILE A 324 25.23 13.13 -1.76
CA ILE A 324 25.89 13.99 -2.73
C ILE A 324 26.96 14.78 -1.99
N LEU A 325 28.21 14.61 -2.44
CA LEU A 325 29.37 15.31 -1.94
C LEU A 325 29.68 16.50 -2.86
N HIS A 326 30.00 17.65 -2.26
CA HIS A 326 30.39 18.84 -2.99
C HIS A 326 31.91 18.92 -3.02
N LEU A 327 32.50 19.01 -4.21
CA LEU A 327 33.94 19.21 -4.34
C LEU A 327 34.27 20.70 -4.25
N LYS A 328 35.27 21.00 -3.42
CA LYS A 328 35.80 22.35 -3.20
C LYS A 328 36.98 22.62 -4.13
N PRO A 329 37.32 23.91 -4.37
CA PRO A 329 38.54 24.36 -5.05
C PRO A 329 39.80 23.54 -4.74
N GLU A 330 40.00 23.24 -3.47
CA GLU A 330 41.15 22.52 -2.92
C GLU A 330 41.22 21.04 -3.34
N HIS A 331 40.09 20.43 -3.74
CA HIS A 331 40.04 19.05 -4.21
C HIS A 331 40.37 18.92 -5.71
N PHE A 332 40.62 20.03 -6.42
CA PHE A 332 40.67 20.03 -7.88
C PHE A 332 42.05 19.80 -8.47
N ASP A 333 43.14 19.92 -7.71
CA ASP A 333 44.51 19.71 -8.23
C ASP A 333 44.72 18.30 -8.79
N SER A 334 43.96 17.30 -8.31
CA SER A 334 43.99 15.93 -8.85
C SER A 334 43.08 15.71 -10.07
N VAL A 335 42.13 16.61 -10.35
CA VAL A 335 41.00 16.37 -11.30
C VAL A 335 41.03 17.28 -12.54
N GLN A 336 42.10 18.08 -12.70
CA GLN A 336 42.15 19.25 -13.59
C GLN A 336 41.88 18.94 -15.08
N GLY A 337 42.30 17.80 -15.64
CA GLY A 337 42.28 17.58 -17.09
C GLY A 337 40.89 17.52 -17.76
N ILE A 338 39.86 16.98 -17.08
CA ILE A 338 38.53 16.73 -17.69
C ILE A 338 37.52 17.82 -17.34
N PHE A 339 37.69 18.46 -16.17
CA PHE A 339 36.69 19.35 -15.59
C PHE A 339 37.08 20.84 -15.59
N GLN A 340 38.30 21.22 -16.01
CA GLN A 340 38.81 22.60 -15.95
C GLN A 340 37.83 23.66 -16.46
N LYS A 341 37.17 23.41 -17.59
CA LYS A 341 36.20 24.32 -18.19
C LYS A 341 34.95 24.59 -17.33
N TYR A 342 34.60 23.66 -16.45
CA TYR A 342 33.48 23.80 -15.52
C TYR A 342 33.92 24.42 -14.19
N LEU A 343 35.23 24.39 -13.89
CA LEU A 343 35.82 24.95 -12.69
C LEU A 343 36.05 26.47 -12.80
N THR A 344 36.20 27.00 -14.02
CA THR A 344 36.47 28.42 -14.29
C THR A 344 35.22 29.27 -14.55
N SER A 345 34.04 28.66 -14.65
CA SER A 345 32.79 29.39 -14.88
C SER A 345 32.12 29.73 -13.55
N GLU A 346 31.84 31.01 -13.33
CA GLU A 346 31.08 31.46 -12.15
C GLU A 346 29.71 30.76 -12.08
N GLY A 347 29.35 30.29 -10.87
CA GLY A 347 28.07 29.66 -10.59
C GLY A 347 27.98 28.16 -10.88
N LEU A 348 29.04 27.50 -11.34
CA LEU A 348 29.07 26.04 -11.49
C LEU A 348 29.67 25.36 -10.25
N THR A 349 28.96 24.35 -9.73
CA THR A 349 29.43 23.51 -8.61
C THR A 349 29.62 22.07 -9.07
N LEU A 350 30.74 21.45 -8.71
CA LEU A 350 30.99 20.05 -9.02
C LEU A 350 30.54 19.16 -7.84
N GLN A 351 29.62 18.24 -8.14
CA GLN A 351 29.01 17.34 -7.18
C GLN A 351 29.30 15.88 -7.55
N VAL A 352 29.50 15.04 -6.55
CA VAL A 352 29.86 13.63 -6.72
C VAL A 352 28.97 12.75 -5.85
N LEU A 353 28.52 11.63 -6.41
CA LEU A 353 27.81 10.58 -5.69
C LEU A 353 28.68 9.32 -5.68
N ARG A 354 29.10 8.89 -4.49
CA ARG A 354 29.85 7.64 -4.33
C ARG A 354 28.89 6.46 -4.22
N ILE A 355 29.08 5.44 -5.06
CA ILE A 355 28.36 4.16 -4.98
C ILE A 355 29.31 3.15 -4.31
N PRO A 356 29.06 2.75 -3.04
CA PRO A 356 29.88 1.77 -2.35
C PRO A 356 29.93 0.46 -3.13
N GLU A 357 31.14 -0.10 -3.29
CA GLU A 357 31.40 -1.33 -4.05
C GLU A 357 30.88 -1.34 -5.51
N GLY A 358 30.57 -0.16 -6.07
CA GLY A 358 30.04 -0.05 -7.44
C GLY A 358 30.92 -0.73 -8.49
N ALA A 359 32.25 -0.63 -8.37
CA ALA A 359 33.21 -1.25 -9.29
C ALA A 359 33.14 -2.80 -9.32
N LYS A 360 32.65 -3.45 -8.26
CA LYS A 360 32.51 -4.91 -8.21
C LYS A 360 31.17 -5.40 -8.72
N HIS A 361 30.10 -4.64 -8.44
CA HIS A 361 28.72 -5.10 -8.63
C HIS A 361 28.04 -4.50 -9.86
N LEU A 362 28.50 -3.35 -10.36
CA LEU A 362 27.92 -2.74 -11.56
C LEU A 362 28.58 -3.31 -12.81
N SER A 363 27.76 -3.81 -13.72
CA SER A 363 28.17 -4.15 -15.08
C SER A 363 28.38 -2.89 -15.93
N ASN A 364 29.21 -2.99 -16.96
CA ASN A 364 29.40 -1.90 -17.92
C ASN A 364 28.08 -1.43 -18.55
N LYS A 365 27.14 -2.36 -18.76
CA LYS A 365 25.80 -2.04 -19.28
C LYS A 365 25.03 -1.12 -18.32
N GLU A 366 25.03 -1.43 -17.02
CA GLU A 366 24.36 -0.61 -16.01
C GLU A 366 25.02 0.77 -15.87
N VAL A 367 26.34 0.85 -16.00
CA VAL A 367 27.07 2.13 -16.03
C VAL A 367 26.62 2.99 -17.22
N GLU A 368 26.49 2.41 -18.41
CA GLU A 368 25.98 3.13 -19.60
C GLU A 368 24.50 3.53 -19.46
N GLU A 369 23.67 2.68 -18.86
CA GLU A 369 22.28 3.02 -18.53
C GLU A 369 22.21 4.22 -17.57
N ILE A 370 23.07 4.26 -16.54
CA ILE A 370 23.17 5.39 -15.61
C ILE A 370 23.56 6.69 -16.34
N LYS A 371 24.58 6.64 -17.21
CA LYS A 371 25.01 7.79 -18.03
C LYS A 371 23.85 8.34 -18.88
N THR A 372 23.13 7.44 -19.54
CA THR A 372 22.03 7.80 -20.45
C THR A 372 20.81 8.35 -19.71
N ALA A 373 20.47 7.80 -18.54
CA ALA A 373 19.27 8.17 -17.79
C ALA A 373 19.34 9.55 -17.10
N SER A 374 20.52 10.16 -17.02
CA SER A 374 20.74 11.27 -16.09
C SER A 374 21.45 12.47 -16.70
N SER A 375 21.87 12.39 -17.97
CA SER A 375 22.77 13.38 -18.58
C SER A 375 24.05 13.62 -17.75
N LEU A 376 24.39 12.68 -16.84
CA LEU A 376 25.56 12.77 -15.97
C LEU A 376 26.79 12.26 -16.71
N LYS A 377 27.92 12.92 -16.49
CA LYS A 377 29.22 12.41 -16.90
C LYS A 377 29.75 11.51 -15.80
N VAL A 378 29.91 10.21 -16.08
CA VAL A 378 30.57 9.27 -15.16
C VAL A 378 32.09 9.38 -15.38
N ALA A 379 32.82 9.64 -14.32
CA ALA A 379 34.29 9.62 -14.33
C ALA A 379 34.80 8.17 -14.35
N ASP A 380 35.89 7.93 -15.07
CA ASP A 380 36.52 6.61 -15.23
C ASP A 380 37.28 6.18 -13.96
N ASP A 381 37.56 4.88 -13.79
CA ASP A 381 38.20 4.31 -12.58
C ASP A 381 39.58 4.90 -12.29
N SER A 382 40.28 5.38 -13.32
CA SER A 382 41.57 6.07 -13.20
C SER A 382 41.47 7.44 -12.52
N VAL A 383 40.35 8.15 -12.69
CA VAL A 383 40.03 9.44 -12.05
C VAL A 383 39.54 9.22 -10.62
N VAL A 384 38.78 8.15 -10.39
CA VAL A 384 38.24 7.80 -9.07
C VAL A 384 39.36 7.37 -8.10
N SER A 385 40.30 6.55 -8.56
CA SER A 385 41.40 6.02 -7.73
C SER A 385 42.44 7.07 -7.32
N THR A 386 42.71 8.06 -8.17
CA THR A 386 43.69 9.13 -7.89
C THR A 386 43.11 10.33 -7.13
N CYS A 387 41.82 10.64 -7.30
CA CYS A 387 41.23 11.87 -6.74
C CYS A 387 40.38 11.66 -5.47
N PHE A 388 39.88 10.44 -5.22
CA PHE A 388 38.87 10.19 -4.19
C PHE A 388 39.27 9.15 -3.14
N SER A 389 40.49 8.62 -3.19
CA SER A 389 41.02 7.67 -2.19
C SER A 389 41.23 8.30 -0.80
N SER A 390 41.23 9.63 -0.71
CA SER A 390 41.38 10.43 0.53
C SER A 390 40.10 11.12 1.01
N LEU A 391 38.98 10.99 0.28
CA LEU A 391 37.69 11.55 0.68
C LEU A 391 36.93 10.51 1.54
N PRO A 392 36.40 10.90 2.72
CA PRO A 392 35.78 9.97 3.67
C PRO A 392 34.62 9.13 3.08
#